data_AF-A0A2H0YW15-F1
#
_entry.id   AF-A0A2H0YW15-F1
#
_cell.length_a   1.000
_cell.length_b   1.000
_cell.length_c   1.000
_cell.angle_alpha   90.00
_cell.angle_beta   90.00
_cell.angle_gamma   90.00
#
_symmetry.space_group_name_H-M   'P 1'
#
loop_
_entity.id
_entity.type
_entity.pdbx_description
1 polymer ?
#
loop_
_entity_poly.entity_id
_entity_poly.type
_entity_poly.pdbx_seq_one_letter_code
_entity_poly.pdbx_strand_id
1 'polypeptide(L)'
;MQYAIKLAEKNDIKIDYYVGSGESLSQFKDNEFDIVLSVFAMQYINNLDKCLSEVSRILKNGGRFIFSLDHPFYSVISPKTMRIEGNYNYSGLNETVKTSDIIKAGQWRRGNTQKFVFYFRKISDIYRSLVRSNLFVEEIKELVSYKGKNPWNKIYSRKISKYIAPTIIFVVKK
;
A
#
# COMPACT_ATOMS: atom_id res chain seq x y z
N MET A 1 -16.46 -0.57 -4.11
CA MET A 1 -16.90 0.23 -5.28
C MET A 1 -18.16 1.06 -5.00
N GLN A 2 -19.31 0.46 -4.68
CA GLN A 2 -20.60 1.19 -4.50
C GLN A 2 -20.55 2.40 -3.56
N TYR A 3 -19.79 2.33 -2.45
CA TYR A 3 -19.66 3.48 -1.54
C TYR A 3 -18.92 4.67 -2.18
N ALA A 4 -17.87 4.40 -2.97
CA ALA A 4 -17.09 5.45 -3.64
C ALA A 4 -17.93 6.14 -4.73
N ILE A 5 -18.69 5.36 -5.51
CA ILE A 5 -19.62 5.89 -6.53
C ILE A 5 -20.64 6.85 -5.89
N LYS A 6 -21.34 6.40 -4.84
CA LYS A 6 -22.30 7.24 -4.11
C LYS A 6 -21.68 8.51 -3.52
N LEU A 7 -20.41 8.43 -3.09
CA LEU A 7 -19.71 9.60 -2.56
C LEU A 7 -19.37 10.58 -3.68
N ALA A 8 -18.95 10.11 -4.85
CA ALA A 8 -18.67 10.97 -6.01
C ALA A 8 -19.96 11.66 -6.52
N GLU A 9 -21.06 10.90 -6.65
CA GLU A 9 -22.39 11.42 -7.00
C GLU A 9 -22.84 12.51 -6.02
N LYS A 10 -22.68 12.28 -4.71
CA LYS A 10 -23.04 13.25 -3.68
C LYS A 10 -22.24 14.56 -3.76
N ASN A 11 -21.01 14.51 -4.26
CA ASN A 11 -20.12 15.68 -4.36
C ASN A 11 -20.05 16.26 -5.79
N ASP A 12 -20.87 15.77 -6.72
CA ASP A 12 -20.86 16.18 -8.13
C ASP A 12 -19.48 16.07 -8.81
N ILE A 13 -18.76 14.98 -8.49
CA ILE A 13 -17.44 14.70 -9.07
C ILE A 13 -17.56 13.57 -10.07
N LYS A 14 -17.13 13.80 -11.32
CA LYS A 14 -17.04 12.76 -12.34
C LYS A 14 -15.78 11.92 -12.12
N ILE A 15 -15.96 10.62 -11.91
CA ILE A 15 -14.88 9.64 -11.76
C ILE A 15 -15.22 8.43 -12.62
N ASP A 16 -14.30 8.02 -13.49
CA ASP A 16 -14.41 6.77 -14.24
C ASP A 16 -13.90 5.61 -13.38
N TYR A 17 -14.73 4.58 -13.21
CA TYR A 17 -14.41 3.43 -12.36
C TYR A 17 -14.16 2.18 -13.21
N TYR A 18 -13.08 1.49 -12.88
CA TYR A 18 -12.68 0.24 -13.54
C TYR A 18 -12.50 -0.87 -12.51
N VAL A 19 -12.94 -2.07 -12.86
CA VAL A 19 -12.67 -3.29 -12.09
C VAL A 19 -11.59 -4.08 -12.80
N GLY A 20 -10.46 -4.28 -12.12
CA GLY A 20 -9.32 -4.98 -12.69
C GLY A 20 -8.24 -5.24 -11.64
N SER A 21 -7.13 -5.86 -12.08
CA SER A 21 -5.95 -6.07 -11.26
C SER A 21 -4.92 -4.98 -11.52
N GLY A 22 -4.22 -4.51 -10.49
CA GLY A 22 -3.05 -3.65 -10.66
C GLY A 22 -1.92 -4.31 -11.46
N GLU A 23 -1.95 -5.63 -11.62
CA GLU A 23 -1.02 -6.41 -12.44
C GLU A 23 -1.45 -6.51 -13.92
N SER A 24 -2.58 -5.91 -14.30
CA SER A 24 -3.10 -5.90 -15.67
C SER A 24 -3.95 -4.66 -15.90
N LEU A 25 -3.35 -3.63 -16.49
CA LEU A 25 -3.93 -2.32 -16.75
C LEU A 25 -4.15 -2.13 -18.27
N SER A 26 -4.47 -3.21 -18.99
CA SER A 26 -4.61 -3.25 -20.46
C SER A 26 -5.73 -2.38 -21.02
N GLN A 27 -6.68 -1.97 -20.18
CA GLN A 27 -7.72 -0.99 -20.54
C GLN A 27 -7.19 0.43 -20.73
N PHE A 28 -5.98 0.72 -20.24
CA PHE A 28 -5.33 2.02 -20.36
C PHE A 28 -4.21 1.97 -21.40
N LYS A 29 -4.07 3.06 -22.14
CA LYS A 29 -3.05 3.27 -23.17
C LYS A 29 -1.70 3.57 -22.52
N ASP A 30 -0.66 3.39 -23.31
CA ASP A 30 0.68 3.82 -22.95
C ASP A 30 0.72 5.34 -22.83
N ASN A 31 1.47 5.85 -21.85
CA ASN A 31 1.63 7.30 -21.62
C ASN A 31 0.30 8.07 -21.50
N GLU A 32 -0.67 7.50 -20.79
CA GLU A 32 -2.00 8.09 -20.60
C GLU A 32 -2.05 9.06 -19.40
N PHE A 33 -1.38 8.71 -18.30
CA PHE A 33 -1.53 9.43 -17.03
C PHE A 33 -0.29 10.24 -16.64
N ASP A 34 -0.52 11.46 -16.14
CA ASP A 34 0.52 12.29 -15.53
C ASP A 34 0.87 11.81 -14.11
N ILE A 35 -0.15 11.32 -13.38
CA ILE A 35 -0.02 10.86 -11.99
C ILE A 35 -0.78 9.54 -11.83
N VAL A 36 -0.13 8.56 -11.21
CA VAL A 36 -0.74 7.34 -10.69
C VAL A 36 -0.61 7.35 -9.16
N LEU A 37 -1.69 7.04 -8.45
CA LEU A 37 -1.73 7.03 -6.99
C LEU A 37 -2.22 5.68 -6.47
N SER A 38 -1.48 5.09 -5.53
CA SER A 38 -1.87 3.85 -4.84
C SER A 38 -1.76 3.99 -3.33
N VAL A 39 -2.90 4.09 -2.64
CA VAL A 39 -2.96 4.31 -1.19
C VAL A 39 -3.31 3.00 -0.50
N PHE A 40 -2.35 2.41 0.23
CA PHE A 40 -2.53 1.16 0.99
C PHE A 40 -3.07 -0.02 0.16
N ALA A 41 -2.62 -0.16 -1.09
CA ALA A 41 -2.99 -1.27 -1.96
C ALA A 41 -1.82 -2.15 -2.39
N MET A 42 -0.59 -1.63 -2.40
CA MET A 42 0.58 -2.35 -2.95
C MET A 42 0.95 -3.62 -2.17
N GLN A 43 0.62 -3.69 -0.87
CA GLN A 43 0.82 -4.89 -0.06
C GLN A 43 -0.07 -6.08 -0.45
N TYR A 44 -1.09 -5.87 -1.29
CA TYR A 44 -1.96 -6.93 -1.81
C TYR A 44 -1.55 -7.44 -3.19
N ILE A 45 -0.55 -6.82 -3.83
CA ILE A 45 -0.06 -7.21 -5.16
C ILE A 45 0.88 -8.41 -5.02
N ASN A 46 0.56 -9.50 -5.73
CA ASN A 46 1.34 -10.73 -5.71
C ASN A 46 2.61 -10.55 -6.57
N ASN A 47 2.44 -10.10 -7.81
CA ASN A 47 3.53 -9.84 -8.74
C ASN A 47 3.82 -8.33 -8.84
N LEU A 48 4.67 -7.83 -7.96
CA LEU A 48 5.05 -6.41 -7.92
C LEU A 48 5.76 -5.97 -9.20
N ASP A 49 6.66 -6.78 -9.75
CA ASP A 49 7.39 -6.44 -10.99
C ASP A 49 6.40 -6.22 -12.15
N LYS A 50 5.39 -7.08 -12.28
CA LYS A 50 4.34 -6.94 -13.31
C LYS A 50 3.48 -5.69 -13.08
N CYS A 51 3.06 -5.43 -11.85
CA CYS A 51 2.27 -4.25 -11.51
C CYS A 51 3.05 -2.95 -11.81
N LEU A 52 4.31 -2.86 -11.40
CA LEU A 52 5.14 -1.69 -11.63
C LEU A 52 5.48 -1.51 -13.12
N SER A 53 5.61 -2.60 -13.88
CA SER A 53 5.73 -2.54 -15.34
C SER A 53 4.49 -1.92 -15.97
N GLU A 54 3.29 -2.31 -15.55
CA GLU A 54 2.04 -1.72 -16.03
C GLU A 54 1.91 -0.24 -15.64
N VAL A 55 2.28 0.12 -14.41
CA VAL A 55 2.31 1.52 -13.95
C VAL A 55 3.28 2.35 -14.80
N SER A 56 4.48 1.84 -15.04
CA SER A 56 5.48 2.48 -15.89
C SER A 56 4.96 2.65 -17.32
N ARG A 57 4.30 1.64 -17.89
CA ARG A 57 3.70 1.71 -19.23
C ARG A 57 2.66 2.84 -19.35
N ILE A 58 1.70 2.90 -18.44
CA ILE A 58 0.58 3.86 -18.51
C ILE A 58 0.98 5.28 -18.10
N LEU A 59 2.08 5.47 -17.37
CA LEU A 59 2.60 6.79 -17.04
C LEU A 59 3.20 7.47 -18.27
N LYS A 60 2.94 8.78 -18.42
CA LYS A 60 3.68 9.63 -19.37
C LYS A 60 5.14 9.74 -18.96
N ASN A 61 6.02 10.02 -19.92
CA ASN A 61 7.41 10.38 -19.63
C ASN A 61 7.46 11.60 -18.70
N GLY A 62 8.19 11.49 -17.59
CA GLY A 62 8.22 12.52 -16.55
C GLY A 62 7.03 12.51 -15.58
N GLY A 63 6.05 11.62 -15.79
CA GLY A 63 4.92 11.39 -14.90
C GLY A 63 5.33 10.72 -13.60
N ARG A 64 4.45 10.77 -12.59
CA ARG A 64 4.74 10.30 -11.23
C ARG A 64 3.84 9.17 -10.76
N PHE A 65 4.45 8.18 -10.13
CA PHE A 65 3.76 7.20 -9.31
C PHE A 65 4.00 7.50 -7.84
N ILE A 66 2.94 7.70 -7.07
CA ILE A 66 3.02 7.87 -5.61
C ILE A 66 2.27 6.71 -4.97
N PHE A 67 2.94 5.98 -4.07
CA PHE A 67 2.29 4.90 -3.37
C PHE A 67 2.68 4.76 -1.91
N SER A 68 1.73 4.27 -1.11
CA SER A 68 1.91 3.99 0.30
C SER A 68 1.59 2.53 0.62
N LEU A 69 2.30 1.99 1.61
CA LEU A 69 2.07 0.67 2.17
C LEU A 69 2.45 0.63 3.64
N ASP A 70 2.06 -0.45 4.31
CA ASP A 70 2.56 -0.76 5.65
C ASP A 70 4.09 -0.81 5.64
N HIS A 71 4.74 -0.17 6.62
CA HIS A 71 6.19 -0.24 6.71
C HIS A 71 6.61 -1.71 6.95
N PRO A 72 7.53 -2.27 6.16
CA PRO A 72 7.95 -3.67 6.28
C PRO A 72 8.35 -4.13 7.70
N PHE A 73 8.92 -3.24 8.53
CA PHE A 73 9.30 -3.60 9.90
C PHE A 73 8.12 -3.90 10.84
N TYR A 74 6.91 -3.42 10.53
CA TYR A 74 5.72 -3.77 11.30
C TYR A 74 5.35 -5.25 11.19
N SER A 75 5.80 -5.94 10.15
CA SER A 75 5.57 -7.38 9.99
C SER A 75 6.59 -8.24 10.73
N VAL A 76 7.70 -7.67 11.22
CA VAL A 76 8.78 -8.44 11.87
C VAL A 76 8.97 -8.12 13.34
N ILE A 77 8.48 -6.98 13.82
CA ILE A 77 8.59 -6.57 15.22
C ILE A 77 7.33 -6.95 15.97
N SER A 78 7.51 -7.69 17.07
CA SER A 78 6.42 -8.06 17.94
C SER A 78 5.98 -6.88 18.81
N PRO A 79 4.71 -6.45 18.75
CA PRO A 79 4.23 -5.34 19.57
C PRO A 79 4.17 -5.69 21.07
N LYS A 80 4.25 -6.99 21.42
CA LYS A 80 4.24 -7.47 22.81
C LYS A 80 5.63 -7.39 23.43
N THR A 81 6.63 -7.97 22.75
CA THR A 81 7.99 -8.11 23.29
C THR A 81 8.93 -6.99 22.86
N MET A 82 8.57 -6.21 21.83
CA MET A 82 9.45 -5.23 21.18
C MET A 82 10.75 -5.84 20.63
N ARG A 83 10.72 -7.14 20.30
CA ARG A 83 11.83 -7.86 19.65
C ARG A 83 11.50 -8.17 18.20
N ILE A 84 12.54 -8.40 17.40
CA ILE A 84 12.38 -8.95 16.05
C ILE A 84 12.04 -10.44 16.20
N GLU A 85 10.84 -10.81 15.75
CA GLU A 85 10.32 -12.18 15.79
C GLU A 85 9.99 -12.70 14.38
N GLY A 86 9.79 -11.81 13.40
CA GLY A 86 9.66 -12.18 11.99
C GLY A 86 10.99 -12.17 11.24
N ASN A 87 11.03 -12.89 10.13
CA ASN A 87 12.24 -13.00 9.31
C ASN A 87 12.24 -11.96 8.18
N TYR A 88 13.03 -10.88 8.36
CA TYR A 88 13.13 -9.83 7.35
C TYR A 88 13.84 -10.27 6.07
N ASN A 89 14.59 -11.38 6.06
CA ASN A 89 15.38 -11.78 4.90
C ASN A 89 14.54 -12.34 3.75
N TYR A 90 13.33 -12.84 4.03
CA TYR A 90 12.47 -13.49 3.04
C TYR A 90 11.29 -12.60 2.69
N SER A 91 11.13 -12.30 1.40
CA SER A 91 9.93 -11.69 0.85
C SER A 91 9.00 -12.78 0.31
N GLY A 92 7.70 -12.61 0.45
CA GLY A 92 6.74 -13.60 0.03
C GLY A 92 5.38 -13.47 0.70
N LEU A 93 4.59 -14.54 0.57
CA LEU A 93 3.29 -14.66 1.19
C LEU A 93 3.46 -14.68 2.72
N ASN A 94 2.97 -13.66 3.41
CA ASN A 94 2.70 -13.79 4.84
C ASN A 94 1.29 -14.37 5.00
N GLU A 95 1.11 -15.21 6.03
CA GLU A 95 -0.16 -15.90 6.28
C GLU A 95 -1.36 -14.93 6.24
N THR A 96 -2.50 -15.46 5.79
CA THR A 96 -3.75 -14.71 5.67
C THR A 96 -4.13 -14.09 7.00
N VAL A 97 -4.11 -12.76 7.11
CA VAL A 97 -4.69 -12.09 8.27
C VAL A 97 -6.22 -12.11 8.08
N LYS A 98 -6.93 -12.84 8.96
CA LYS A 98 -8.40 -12.76 8.96
C LYS A 98 -8.77 -11.33 9.35
N THR A 99 -9.77 -10.76 8.68
CA THR A 99 -10.28 -9.44 9.04
C THR A 99 -10.83 -9.43 10.46
N SER A 100 -11.22 -10.55 11.05
CA SER A 100 -11.55 -10.64 12.48
C SER A 100 -10.38 -10.24 13.38
N ASP A 101 -9.15 -10.54 12.97
CA ASP A 101 -7.92 -10.18 13.70
C ASP A 101 -7.57 -8.71 13.50
N ILE A 102 -7.88 -8.15 12.33
CA ILE A 102 -7.81 -6.70 12.02
C ILE A 102 -8.96 -5.90 12.66
N ILE A 103 -10.15 -6.50 12.81
CA ILE A 103 -11.38 -5.88 13.37
C ILE A 103 -11.23 -5.63 14.86
N LYS A 104 -10.51 -6.49 15.61
CA LYS A 104 -10.12 -6.18 17.00
C LYS A 104 -9.29 -4.89 17.09
N ALA A 105 -8.62 -4.55 16.00
CA ALA A 105 -7.73 -3.42 15.82
C ALA A 105 -8.43 -2.21 15.15
N GLY A 106 -9.71 -2.27 14.80
CA GLY A 106 -10.38 -1.13 14.16
C GLY A 106 -11.70 -1.57 13.56
N GLN A 107 -12.80 -1.06 14.09
CA GLN A 107 -14.13 -1.35 13.56
C GLN A 107 -14.25 -0.77 12.13
N TRP A 108 -14.01 -1.62 11.13
CA TRP A 108 -14.49 -1.36 9.78
C TRP A 108 -16.03 -1.25 9.84
N ARG A 109 -16.59 -0.22 9.19
CA ARG A 109 -17.98 0.26 9.33
C ARG A 109 -19.11 -0.76 9.08
N ARG A 110 -18.81 -2.03 8.78
CA ARG A 110 -19.82 -3.03 8.36
C ARG A 110 -19.73 -4.42 9.00
N GLY A 111 -18.87 -4.67 9.99
CA GLY A 111 -18.92 -5.91 10.79
C GLY A 111 -18.63 -7.24 10.08
N ASN A 112 -18.42 -7.24 8.77
CA ASN A 112 -18.14 -8.46 7.99
C ASN A 112 -16.66 -8.84 8.09
N THR A 113 -16.40 -10.12 8.38
CA THR A 113 -15.04 -10.70 8.38
C THR A 113 -14.64 -11.05 6.96
N GLN A 114 -13.75 -10.26 6.35
CA GLN A 114 -13.07 -10.60 5.10
C GLN A 114 -11.77 -11.41 5.38
N LYS A 115 -11.14 -12.02 4.40
CA LYS A 115 -9.74 -12.49 4.51
C LYS A 115 -8.88 -11.60 3.63
N PHE A 116 -7.75 -11.13 4.15
CA PHE A 116 -6.77 -10.39 3.38
C PHE A 116 -5.48 -11.20 3.27
N VAL A 117 -4.88 -11.16 2.09
CA VAL A 117 -3.59 -11.78 1.80
C VAL A 117 -2.57 -10.68 1.61
N PHE A 118 -1.53 -10.68 2.45
CA PHE A 118 -0.48 -9.67 2.42
C PHE A 118 0.81 -10.28 1.88
N TYR A 119 1.44 -9.55 0.96
CA TYR A 119 2.75 -9.91 0.43
C TYR A 119 3.80 -9.04 1.11
N PHE A 120 4.55 -9.65 2.04
CA PHE A 120 5.64 -8.97 2.69
C PHE A 120 6.81 -8.80 1.73
N ARG A 121 7.41 -7.60 1.76
CA ARG A 121 8.54 -7.26 0.92
C ARG A 121 9.54 -6.44 1.72
N LYS A 122 10.82 -6.80 1.60
CA LYS A 122 11.91 -5.90 2.02
C LYS A 122 11.84 -4.58 1.26
N ILE A 123 12.33 -3.52 1.89
CA ILE A 123 12.51 -2.22 1.24
C ILE A 123 13.41 -2.36 0.01
N SER A 124 14.47 -3.18 0.10
CA SER A 124 15.36 -3.46 -1.03
C SER A 124 14.68 -4.22 -2.17
N ASP A 125 13.69 -5.06 -1.90
CA ASP A 125 12.96 -5.76 -2.95
C ASP A 125 12.00 -4.82 -3.67
N ILE A 126 11.31 -3.94 -2.93
CA ILE A 126 10.48 -2.86 -3.50
C ILE A 126 11.35 -1.97 -4.40
N TYR A 127 12.50 -1.52 -3.90
CA TYR A 127 13.42 -0.66 -4.65
C TYR A 127 13.93 -1.35 -5.93
N ARG A 128 14.35 -2.63 -5.84
CA ARG A 128 14.80 -3.37 -7.02
C ARG A 128 13.70 -3.53 -8.07
N SER A 129 12.47 -3.79 -7.64
CA SER A 129 11.32 -3.87 -8.55
C SER A 129 11.07 -2.53 -9.26
N LEU A 130 11.19 -1.40 -8.56
CA LEU A 130 11.09 -0.06 -9.17
C LEU A 130 12.19 0.16 -10.23
N VAL A 131 13.45 -0.15 -9.89
CA VAL A 131 14.57 -0.04 -10.84
C VAL A 131 14.33 -0.89 -12.09
N ARG A 132 13.89 -2.14 -11.93
CA ARG A 132 13.59 -3.04 -13.06
C ARG A 132 12.46 -2.54 -13.97
N SER A 133 11.55 -1.74 -13.43
CA SER A 133 10.44 -1.14 -14.18
C SER A 133 10.77 0.25 -14.75
N ASN A 134 12.05 0.66 -14.76
CA ASN A 134 12.50 1.99 -15.18
C ASN A 134 11.79 3.13 -14.43
N LEU A 135 11.62 2.95 -13.13
CA LEU A 135 10.97 3.91 -12.25
C LEU A 135 11.99 4.44 -11.24
N PHE A 136 12.28 5.74 -11.31
CA PHE A 136 13.24 6.42 -10.45
C PHE A 136 12.61 6.86 -9.14
N VAL A 137 13.23 6.52 -8.01
CA VAL A 137 12.76 6.97 -6.69
C VAL A 137 13.25 8.39 -6.44
N GLU A 138 12.33 9.36 -6.50
CA GLU A 138 12.62 10.75 -6.14
C GLU A 138 12.71 10.93 -4.62
N GLU A 139 11.82 10.27 -3.87
CA GLU A 139 11.75 10.43 -2.42
C GLU A 139 11.12 9.21 -1.74
N ILE A 140 11.56 8.94 -0.50
CA ILE A 140 10.90 8.00 0.41
C ILE A 140 10.53 8.77 1.68
N LYS A 141 9.26 8.70 2.09
CA LYS A 141 8.74 9.37 3.29
C LYS A 141 8.26 8.35 4.31
N GLU A 142 8.70 8.56 5.55
CA GLU A 142 8.26 7.82 6.73
C GLU A 142 7.59 8.80 7.70
N LEU A 143 6.30 9.03 7.49
CA LEU A 143 5.55 10.02 8.25
C LEU A 143 5.00 9.42 9.53
N VAL A 144 5.17 10.14 10.64
CA VAL A 144 4.58 9.73 11.92
C VAL A 144 3.48 10.71 12.30
N SER A 145 2.28 10.17 12.55
CA SER A 145 1.18 10.96 13.11
C SER A 145 1.29 10.98 14.64
N TYR A 146 1.99 11.98 15.17
CA TYR A 146 2.25 12.11 16.62
C TYR A 146 1.17 12.87 17.41
N LYS A 147 0.21 13.55 16.76
CA LYS A 147 -0.72 14.45 17.47
C LYS A 147 -2.19 14.00 17.37
N GLY A 148 -2.82 13.83 18.53
CA GLY A 148 -4.27 13.68 18.68
C GLY A 148 -4.79 12.24 18.77
N LYS A 149 -6.13 12.11 18.78
CA LYS A 149 -6.83 10.81 18.72
C LYS A 149 -6.61 10.21 17.32
N ASN A 150 -5.56 9.42 17.16
CA ASN A 150 -5.33 8.68 15.93
C ASN A 150 -6.21 7.40 15.92
N PRO A 151 -7.18 7.26 14.99
CA PRO A 151 -8.06 6.09 14.90
C PRO A 151 -7.27 4.81 14.57
N TRP A 152 -6.08 4.95 13.98
CA TRP A 152 -5.19 3.87 13.60
C TRP A 152 -4.37 3.30 14.76
N ASN A 153 -4.40 3.91 15.95
CA ASN A 153 -3.74 3.36 17.16
C ASN A 153 -4.25 1.99 17.59
N LYS A 154 -5.43 1.61 17.10
CA LYS A 154 -5.98 0.29 17.34
C LYS A 154 -5.36 -0.75 16.39
N ILE A 155 -4.97 -0.35 15.16
CA ILE A 155 -4.35 -1.22 14.13
C ILE A 155 -2.82 -1.26 14.29
N TYR A 156 -2.20 -0.09 14.42
CA TYR A 156 -0.75 0.02 14.62
C TYR A 156 -0.43 0.17 16.10
N SER A 157 0.47 -0.69 16.59
CA SER A 157 0.94 -0.62 17.96
C SER A 157 1.61 0.71 18.25
N ARG A 158 1.06 1.47 19.22
CA ARG A 158 1.68 2.72 19.71
C ARG A 158 3.12 2.53 20.16
N LYS A 159 3.46 1.35 20.70
CA LYS A 159 4.83 1.04 21.14
C LYS A 159 5.78 0.98 19.94
N ILE A 160 5.37 0.34 18.84
CA ILE A 160 6.16 0.29 17.60
C ILE A 160 6.18 1.66 16.93
N SER A 161 5.01 2.32 16.83
CA SER A 161 4.86 3.64 16.19
C SER A 161 5.65 4.77 16.85
N LYS A 162 6.17 4.57 18.06
CA LYS A 162 7.10 5.50 18.70
C LYS A 162 8.47 5.51 18.01
N TYR A 163 8.89 4.37 17.46
CA TYR A 163 10.24 4.16 16.92
C TYR A 163 10.29 4.01 15.41
N ILE A 164 9.19 3.56 14.79
CA ILE A 164 9.12 3.27 13.35
C ILE A 164 7.83 3.86 12.82
N ALA A 165 7.86 4.52 11.65
CA ALA A 165 6.65 5.01 11.04
C ALA A 165 5.75 3.83 10.59
N PRO A 166 4.43 3.87 10.85
CA PRO A 166 3.53 2.80 10.41
C PRO A 166 3.43 2.68 8.89
N THR A 167 3.76 3.75 8.18
CA THR A 167 3.58 3.86 6.73
C THR A 167 4.87 4.34 6.10
N ILE A 168 5.25 3.68 5.02
CA ILE A 168 6.29 4.14 4.11
C ILE A 168 5.62 4.58 2.80
N ILE A 169 6.05 5.73 2.27
CA ILE A 169 5.52 6.32 1.04
C ILE A 169 6.68 6.48 0.07
N PHE A 170 6.48 6.05 -1.16
CA PHE A 170 7.42 6.23 -2.25
C PHE A 170 6.86 7.28 -3.22
N VAL A 171 7.69 8.26 -3.56
CA VAL A 171 7.46 9.20 -4.66
C VAL A 171 8.41 8.81 -5.78
N VAL A 172 7.84 8.44 -6.92
CA VAL A 172 8.56 7.78 -8.00
C VAL A 172 8.22 8.45 -9.31
N LYS A 173 9.19 8.55 -10.21
CA LYS A 173 9.08 9.19 -11.52
C LYS A 173 9.45 8.21 -12.64
N LYS A 174 8.72 8.28 -13.76
CA LYS A 174 9.09 7.62 -15.02
C LYS A 174 10.06 8.50 -15.82
#